data_AF-A0A0S4M5H4-F1
#
_entry.id   AF-A0A0S4M5H4-F1
#
_cell.length_a   1.000
_cell.length_b   1.000
_cell.length_c   1.000
_cell.angle_alpha   90.00
_cell.angle_beta   90.00
_cell.angle_gamma   90.00
#
_symmetry.space_group_name_H-M   'P 1'
#
loop_
_entity.id
_entity.type
_entity.pdbx_description
1 polymer ?
#
loop_
_entity_poly.entity_id
_entity_poly.type
_entity_poly.pdbx_seq_one_letter_code
_entity_poly.pdbx_strand_id
1 'polypeptide(L)'
;MKIINYRNPCSLVELSMKAVLGVDCEGSIDNLMQLSPREAIEAAIIVSNRMAANYRTKYESVIESFNNRREHIEFFENSSEFSLYNDYSLYSPSCNFMEFEALNRWKESVKILINVHDRYSVISQKVHERDHNERINPIYKLIYSDDISDLIGDYYNRKDRNFFLPDLIPYDIEIDKTYLDPLQFFDLFSSGHIYSFNASSLLTEIVSASLKVIKNLNESMDILEKSCHCIRKKLYCLIVSSCSQAKHAASLLETAAENRSNYDKHKMSFEKENLSLDVLTCFRNFMESVFNIKEIINIMEFFNFVPLEDVSRVLKRNFSTANDVVYKISRSEFRMEVNVISSFLIKKYESLISKKKLRMKKLLRKINPNNKVGLHSSSFQPVFVKCINQSVEKIRNEIRELETMMISLSENKPRIKKSRVKKQGCL
;
A
#
# COMPACT_ATOMS: atom_id res chain seq x y z
N MET A 1 12.55 -10.78 37.00
CA MET A 1 11.19 -11.36 36.97
C MET A 1 10.40 -10.59 35.93
N LYS A 2 10.23 -11.09 34.69
CA LYS A 2 9.42 -10.41 33.66
C LYS A 2 7.96 -10.52 34.10
N ILE A 3 7.32 -9.40 34.41
CA ILE A 3 5.88 -9.35 34.62
C ILE A 3 5.27 -9.76 33.28
N ILE A 4 4.72 -10.96 33.20
CA ILE A 4 3.91 -11.38 32.05
C ILE A 4 2.66 -10.52 32.13
N ASN A 5 2.66 -9.41 31.40
CA ASN A 5 1.48 -8.59 31.23
C ASN A 5 0.47 -9.48 30.49
N TYR A 6 -0.51 -10.02 31.22
CA TYR A 6 -1.66 -10.71 30.64
C TYR A 6 -2.46 -9.67 29.85
N ARG A 7 -2.02 -9.39 28.62
CA ARG A 7 -2.83 -8.64 27.67
C ARG A 7 -4.09 -9.46 27.44
N ASN A 8 -5.24 -8.79 27.45
CA ASN A 8 -6.48 -9.40 27.01
C ASN A 8 -6.26 -10.05 25.63
N PRO A 9 -6.78 -11.26 25.40
CA PRO A 9 -6.64 -11.89 24.09
C PRO A 9 -7.20 -10.96 23.03
N CYS A 10 -6.47 -10.79 21.92
CA CYS A 10 -6.92 -9.93 20.83
C CYS A 10 -8.28 -10.39 20.32
N SER A 11 -9.16 -9.43 20.01
CA SER A 11 -10.43 -9.75 19.36
C SER A 11 -10.19 -10.32 17.95
N LEU A 12 -11.16 -11.06 17.41
CA LEU A 12 -11.06 -11.58 16.03
C LEU A 12 -10.89 -10.45 15.00
N VAL A 13 -11.50 -9.29 15.26
CA VAL A 13 -11.37 -8.10 14.40
C VAL A 13 -9.95 -7.56 14.44
N GLU A 14 -9.35 -7.44 15.63
CA GLU A 14 -7.96 -7.02 15.78
C GLU A 14 -7.01 -8.00 15.08
N LEU A 15 -7.16 -9.31 15.31
CA LEU A 15 -6.33 -10.34 14.64
C LEU A 15 -6.45 -10.25 13.12
N SER A 16 -7.66 -10.01 12.60
CA SER A 16 -7.88 -9.83 11.17
C SER A 16 -7.20 -8.56 10.64
N MET A 17 -7.27 -7.45 11.37
CA MET A 17 -6.60 -6.20 10.97
C MET A 17 -5.08 -6.37 11.00
N LYS A 18 -4.53 -7.02 12.04
CA LYS A 18 -3.10 -7.34 12.13
C LYS A 18 -2.63 -8.13 10.90
N ALA A 19 -3.34 -9.21 10.58
CA ALA A 19 -2.99 -10.09 9.48
C ALA A 19 -3.07 -9.41 8.11
N VAL A 20 -4.10 -8.58 7.89
CA VAL A 20 -4.32 -7.93 6.58
C VAL A 20 -3.37 -6.74 6.37
N LEU A 21 -3.11 -5.96 7.42
CA LEU A 21 -2.38 -4.70 7.32
C LEU A 21 -0.93 -4.81 7.76
N GLY A 22 -0.49 -5.97 8.28
CA GLY A 22 0.88 -6.18 8.72
C GLY A 22 1.28 -5.28 9.90
N VAL A 23 0.34 -5.02 10.82
CA VAL A 23 0.59 -4.21 12.02
C VAL A 23 0.45 -5.07 13.27
N ASP A 24 1.29 -4.85 14.27
CA ASP A 24 1.29 -5.60 15.53
C ASP A 24 1.27 -4.70 16.77
N CYS A 25 1.62 -3.42 16.62
CA CYS A 25 1.77 -2.52 17.75
C CYS A 25 0.41 -1.98 18.20
N GLU A 26 0.25 -1.80 19.52
CA GLU A 26 -1.01 -1.42 20.15
C GLU A 26 -1.55 -0.10 19.58
N GLY A 27 -0.70 0.92 19.48
CA GLY A 27 -1.10 2.21 18.88
C GLY A 27 -1.55 2.12 17.43
N SER A 28 -0.98 1.21 16.63
CA SER A 28 -1.45 0.98 15.26
C SER A 28 -2.83 0.35 15.22
N ILE A 29 -3.07 -0.64 16.08
CA ILE A 29 -4.35 -1.34 16.19
C ILE A 29 -5.43 -0.38 16.67
N ASP A 30 -5.14 0.42 17.71
CA ASP A 30 -6.08 1.40 18.26
C ASP A 30 -6.58 2.36 17.19
N ASN A 31 -5.67 2.85 16.32
CA ASN A 31 -6.03 3.72 15.21
C ASN A 31 -6.92 3.02 14.17
N LEU A 32 -6.69 1.74 13.90
CA LEU A 32 -7.51 0.96 12.95
C LEU A 32 -8.87 0.59 13.52
N MET A 33 -8.95 0.35 14.83
CA MET A 33 -10.20 0.05 15.55
C MET A 33 -11.16 1.25 15.60
N GLN A 34 -10.70 2.45 15.24
CA GLN A 34 -11.58 3.60 15.03
C GLN A 34 -12.44 3.45 13.76
N LEU A 35 -12.12 2.53 12.85
CA LEU A 35 -12.91 2.25 11.65
C LEU A 35 -14.12 1.38 11.99
N SER A 36 -15.26 1.68 11.39
CA SER A 36 -16.39 0.75 11.41
C SER A 36 -16.02 -0.56 10.70
N PRO A 37 -16.66 -1.71 11.01
CA PRO A 37 -16.34 -2.98 10.34
C PRO A 37 -16.39 -2.90 8.82
N ARG A 38 -17.34 -2.13 8.26
CA ARG A 38 -17.43 -1.88 6.82
C ARG A 38 -16.23 -1.09 6.29
N GLU A 39 -15.84 -0.02 6.97
CA GLU A 39 -14.69 0.79 6.57
C GLU A 39 -13.38 -0.01 6.63
N ALA A 40 -13.25 -0.86 7.64
CA ALA A 40 -12.10 -1.73 7.82
C ALA A 40 -12.01 -2.79 6.70
N ILE A 41 -13.14 -3.39 6.29
CA ILE A 41 -13.21 -4.26 5.10
C ILE A 41 -12.82 -3.50 3.82
N GLU A 42 -13.31 -2.27 3.65
CA GLU A 42 -12.95 -1.45 2.49
C GLU A 42 -11.46 -1.09 2.48
N ALA A 43 -10.87 -0.79 3.64
CA ALA A 43 -9.43 -0.54 3.80
C ALA A 43 -8.60 -1.79 3.48
N ALA A 44 -9.01 -2.95 4.00
CA ALA A 44 -8.41 -4.25 3.72
C ALA A 44 -8.39 -4.56 2.21
N ILE A 45 -9.50 -4.31 1.53
CA ILE A 45 -9.61 -4.49 0.07
C ILE A 45 -8.63 -3.58 -0.68
N ILE A 46 -8.48 -2.33 -0.25
CA ILE A 46 -7.56 -1.36 -0.87
C ILE A 46 -6.11 -1.83 -0.72
N VAL A 47 -5.70 -2.20 0.50
CA VAL A 47 -4.32 -2.64 0.80
C VAL A 47 -4.00 -3.97 0.11
N SER A 48 -4.93 -4.93 0.12
CA SER A 48 -4.76 -6.22 -0.57
C SER A 48 -4.68 -6.09 -2.09
N ASN A 49 -5.06 -4.95 -2.65
CA ASN A 49 -5.06 -4.71 -4.10
C ASN A 49 -4.01 -3.68 -4.55
N ARG A 50 -2.92 -3.55 -3.79
CA ARG A 50 -1.83 -2.60 -4.02
C ARG A 50 -1.22 -2.62 -5.42
N MET A 51 -1.26 -3.76 -6.13
CA MET A 51 -0.67 -3.90 -7.47
C MET A 51 -1.62 -3.60 -8.65
N ALA A 52 -2.94 -3.60 -8.44
CA ALA A 52 -3.89 -3.30 -9.53
C ALA A 52 -4.54 -1.95 -9.27
N ALA A 53 -4.26 -0.98 -10.14
CA ALA A 53 -4.96 0.29 -10.14
C ALA A 53 -6.47 0.05 -10.24
N ASN A 54 -7.20 0.31 -9.15
CA ASN A 54 -8.66 0.18 -9.14
C ASN A 54 -9.26 1.52 -9.49
N TYR A 55 -9.37 1.73 -10.78
CA TYR A 55 -10.15 2.84 -11.28
C TYR A 55 -11.59 2.67 -10.86
N ARG A 56 -12.07 3.65 -10.10
CA ARG A 56 -13.46 3.69 -9.64
C ARG A 56 -14.18 4.88 -10.23
N THR A 57 -15.46 4.66 -10.50
CA THR A 57 -16.44 5.72 -10.72
C THR A 57 -16.89 6.28 -9.38
N LYS A 58 -17.46 7.50 -9.37
CA LYS A 58 -18.05 8.06 -8.14
C LYS A 58 -19.35 7.35 -7.71
N TYR A 59 -19.87 6.44 -8.54
CA TYR A 59 -21.16 5.77 -8.36
C TYR A 59 -21.05 4.34 -7.81
N GLU A 60 -19.84 3.86 -7.55
CA GLU A 60 -19.56 2.55 -6.99
C GLU A 60 -18.82 2.64 -5.64
N SER A 61 -19.16 1.72 -4.74
CA SER A 61 -18.37 1.51 -3.54
C SER A 61 -17.07 0.75 -3.86
N VAL A 62 -16.10 0.81 -2.93
CA VAL A 62 -14.84 0.04 -3.03
C VAL A 62 -15.12 -1.45 -3.21
N ILE A 63 -16.09 -1.99 -2.47
CA ILE A 63 -16.51 -3.39 -2.54
C ILE A 63 -17.13 -3.73 -3.91
N GLU A 64 -18.00 -2.86 -4.42
CA GLU A 64 -18.62 -3.08 -5.74
C GLU A 64 -17.58 -3.03 -6.87
N SER A 65 -16.61 -2.10 -6.79
CA SER A 65 -15.50 -2.00 -7.75
C SER A 65 -14.64 -3.26 -7.75
N PHE A 66 -14.24 -3.74 -6.57
CA PHE A 66 -13.44 -4.95 -6.39
C PHE A 66 -14.09 -6.19 -7.02
N ASN A 67 -15.39 -6.37 -6.84
CA ASN A 67 -16.11 -7.52 -7.41
C ASN A 67 -16.19 -7.47 -8.95
N ASN A 68 -15.89 -6.32 -9.57
CA ASN A 68 -15.94 -6.11 -11.02
C ASN A 68 -14.53 -6.07 -11.66
N ARG A 69 -13.50 -6.65 -11.01
CA ARG A 69 -12.09 -6.66 -11.46
C ARG A 69 -11.83 -7.11 -12.91
N ARG A 70 -12.78 -7.74 -13.60
CA ARG A 70 -12.57 -8.18 -15.00
C ARG A 70 -12.39 -7.04 -16.01
N GLU A 71 -12.66 -5.80 -15.62
CA GLU A 71 -12.53 -4.64 -16.47
C GLU A 71 -11.41 -3.73 -15.94
N HIS A 72 -10.18 -3.97 -16.39
CA HIS A 72 -9.05 -3.09 -16.12
C HIS A 72 -8.96 -2.01 -17.20
N ILE A 73 -8.59 -0.80 -16.79
CA ILE A 73 -8.10 0.21 -17.73
C ILE A 73 -6.58 0.10 -17.71
N GLU A 74 -6.00 -0.17 -18.87
CA GLU A 74 -4.57 0.01 -19.06
C GLU A 74 -4.36 1.48 -19.46
N PHE A 75 -3.72 2.23 -18.58
CA PHE A 75 -3.17 3.54 -18.92
C PHE A 75 -1.81 3.33 -19.60
N PHE A 76 -1.33 4.32 -20.34
CA PHE A 76 -0.01 4.25 -20.95
C PHE A 76 1.06 4.09 -19.85
N GLU A 77 2.11 3.30 -20.08
CA GLU A 77 3.17 3.04 -19.09
C GLU A 77 3.84 4.33 -18.60
N ASN A 78 3.90 5.37 -19.43
CA ASN A 78 4.42 6.69 -19.06
C ASN A 78 3.46 7.50 -18.17
N SER A 79 2.27 6.97 -17.85
CA SER A 79 1.30 7.67 -17.02
C SER A 79 1.70 7.78 -15.55
N SER A 80 2.62 6.93 -15.10
CA SER A 80 3.25 7.05 -13.78
C SER A 80 4.18 8.26 -13.67
N GLU A 81 4.71 8.76 -14.80
CA GLU A 81 5.46 10.03 -14.83
C GLU A 81 4.56 11.25 -14.90
N PHE A 82 3.25 11.09 -15.18
CA PHE A 82 2.33 12.19 -15.01
C PHE A 82 2.24 12.51 -13.53
N SER A 83 3.05 13.47 -13.11
CA SER A 83 2.88 14.26 -11.91
C SER A 83 1.62 15.12 -12.01
N LEU A 84 0.47 14.51 -12.35
CA LEU A 84 -0.88 15.00 -12.10
C LEU A 84 -1.02 15.54 -10.67
N TYR A 85 -0.12 15.14 -9.78
CA TYR A 85 0.00 15.50 -8.38
C TYR A 85 0.86 16.74 -8.06
N ASN A 86 1.55 17.39 -9.02
CA ASN A 86 2.37 18.55 -8.67
C ASN A 86 1.60 19.87 -8.60
N ASP A 87 0.44 19.98 -9.28
CA ASP A 87 -0.41 21.17 -9.21
C ASP A 87 -1.85 20.80 -8.82
N TYR A 88 -2.04 20.58 -7.53
CA TYR A 88 -3.35 20.23 -6.96
C TYR A 88 -4.41 21.31 -7.18
N SER A 89 -4.00 22.56 -7.47
CA SER A 89 -4.94 23.66 -7.72
C SER A 89 -5.79 23.44 -8.99
N LEU A 90 -5.33 22.55 -9.87
CA LEU A 90 -6.02 22.21 -11.12
C LEU A 90 -7.20 21.28 -10.90
N TYR A 91 -7.23 20.55 -9.79
CA TYR A 91 -8.38 19.73 -9.41
C TYR A 91 -9.57 20.65 -9.12
N SER A 92 -10.74 20.23 -9.61
CA SER A 92 -11.99 20.97 -9.42
C SER A 92 -12.25 21.22 -7.92
N PRO A 93 -12.98 22.27 -7.51
CA PRO A 93 -13.42 22.45 -6.11
C PRO A 93 -14.16 21.24 -5.52
N SER A 94 -14.64 20.32 -6.38
CA SER A 94 -15.23 19.04 -5.98
C SER A 94 -14.21 18.00 -5.49
N CYS A 95 -12.94 18.17 -5.82
CA CYS A 95 -11.84 17.37 -5.30
C CYS A 95 -11.37 18.00 -3.99
N ASN A 96 -11.15 17.20 -2.97
CA ASN A 96 -10.73 17.66 -1.64
C ASN A 96 -9.27 18.17 -1.70
N PHE A 97 -9.05 19.37 -2.25
CA PHE A 97 -7.73 19.97 -2.43
C PHE A 97 -6.91 19.96 -1.14
N MET A 98 -7.56 20.29 -0.02
CA MET A 98 -6.94 20.30 1.30
C MET A 98 -6.42 18.91 1.72
N GLU A 99 -7.14 17.84 1.40
CA GLU A 99 -6.67 16.47 1.62
C GLU A 99 -5.41 16.19 0.82
N PHE A 100 -5.41 16.51 -0.46
CA PHE A 100 -4.25 16.28 -1.31
C PHE A 100 -3.02 17.08 -0.89
N GLU A 101 -3.21 18.36 -0.55
CA GLU A 101 -2.12 19.20 -0.06
C GLU A 101 -1.52 18.62 1.23
N ALA A 102 -2.37 18.19 2.17
CA ALA A 102 -1.92 17.55 3.40
C ALA A 102 -1.16 16.24 3.13
N LEU A 103 -1.70 15.40 2.25
CA LEU A 103 -1.09 14.14 1.85
C LEU A 103 0.25 14.36 1.12
N ASN A 104 0.37 15.42 0.33
CA ASN A 104 1.61 15.77 -0.35
C ASN A 104 2.69 16.23 0.64
N ARG A 105 2.32 17.08 1.60
CA ARG A 105 3.24 17.51 2.67
C ARG A 105 3.72 16.30 3.47
N TRP A 106 2.82 15.37 3.81
CA TRP A 106 3.17 14.11 4.46
C TRP A 106 4.08 13.23 3.59
N LYS A 107 3.78 13.11 2.29
CA LYS A 107 4.61 12.33 1.35
C LYS A 107 6.05 12.85 1.30
N GLU A 108 6.22 14.17 1.21
CA GLU A 108 7.57 14.78 1.22
C GLU A 108 8.30 14.55 2.54
N SER A 109 7.59 14.56 3.68
CA SER A 109 8.21 14.28 4.99
C SER A 109 8.65 12.81 5.15
N VAL A 110 7.93 11.86 4.53
CA VAL A 110 8.33 10.43 4.56
C VAL A 110 9.31 10.03 3.45
N LYS A 111 9.64 10.93 2.52
CA LYS A 111 10.59 10.65 1.42
C LYS A 111 11.95 10.17 1.90
N ILE A 112 12.42 10.68 3.03
CA ILE A 112 13.67 10.24 3.67
C ILE A 112 13.59 8.75 4.04
N LEU A 113 12.44 8.27 4.52
CA LEU A 113 12.25 6.87 4.89
C LEU A 113 12.27 5.98 3.64
N ILE A 114 11.63 6.42 2.56
CA ILE A 114 11.63 5.69 1.28
C ILE A 114 13.07 5.56 0.75
N ASN A 115 13.85 6.63 0.83
CA ASN A 115 15.27 6.58 0.41
C ASN A 115 16.10 5.61 1.27
N VAL A 116 15.82 5.54 2.57
CA VAL A 116 16.44 4.55 3.47
C VAL A 116 16.04 3.14 3.04
N HIS A 117 14.74 2.92 2.79
CA HIS A 117 14.23 1.65 2.31
C HIS A 117 14.89 1.19 1.01
N ASP A 118 14.94 2.08 0.03
CA ASP A 118 15.42 1.79 -1.31
C ASP A 118 16.94 1.53 -1.32
N ARG A 119 17.71 2.29 -0.52
CA ARG A 119 19.14 2.01 -0.32
C ARG A 119 19.37 0.58 0.18
N TYR A 120 18.63 0.14 1.19
CA TYR A 120 18.81 -1.20 1.74
C TYR A 120 18.21 -2.31 0.88
N SER A 121 17.13 -2.03 0.14
CA SER A 121 16.58 -2.97 -0.85
C SER A 121 17.60 -3.29 -1.94
N VAL A 122 18.31 -2.27 -2.45
CA VAL A 122 19.40 -2.43 -3.42
C VAL A 122 20.55 -3.25 -2.82
N ILE A 123 20.87 -3.01 -1.54
CA ILE A 123 21.90 -3.79 -0.84
C ILE A 123 21.49 -5.26 -0.75
N SER A 124 20.26 -5.55 -0.32
CA SER A 124 19.72 -6.92 -0.25
C SER A 124 19.75 -7.63 -1.62
N GLN A 125 19.43 -6.92 -2.70
CA GLN A 125 19.50 -7.47 -4.06
C GLN A 125 20.95 -7.78 -4.48
N LYS A 126 21.89 -6.85 -4.23
CA LYS A 126 23.32 -7.02 -4.57
C LYS A 126 24.01 -8.10 -3.75
N VAL A 127 23.52 -8.39 -2.56
CA VAL A 127 24.01 -9.51 -1.75
C VAL A 127 23.92 -10.81 -2.56
N HIS A 128 22.85 -11.03 -3.32
CA HIS A 128 22.70 -12.19 -4.20
C HIS A 128 23.63 -12.20 -5.43
N GLU A 129 24.53 -11.22 -5.57
CA GLU A 129 25.57 -11.17 -6.62
C GLU A 129 26.96 -11.55 -6.09
N ARG A 130 27.13 -11.78 -4.78
CA ARG A 130 28.42 -12.12 -4.15
C ARG A 130 28.96 -13.50 -4.50
N ASP A 131 30.24 -13.71 -4.16
CA ASP A 131 31.01 -14.95 -4.35
C ASP A 131 30.22 -16.19 -3.91
N HIS A 132 30.34 -17.26 -4.70
CA HIS A 132 29.63 -18.52 -4.48
C HIS A 132 29.89 -19.13 -3.10
N ASN A 133 31.06 -18.86 -2.51
CA ASN A 133 31.47 -19.41 -1.22
C ASN A 133 30.63 -18.88 -0.04
N GLU A 134 30.31 -17.59 0.00
CA GLU A 134 29.46 -17.03 1.08
C GLU A 134 28.03 -17.56 1.02
N ARG A 135 27.51 -17.78 -0.20
CA ARG A 135 26.15 -18.30 -0.40
C ARG A 135 25.97 -19.72 0.11
N ILE A 136 27.05 -20.48 0.22
CA ILE A 136 27.00 -21.85 0.78
C ILE A 136 26.80 -21.79 2.30
N ASN A 137 27.17 -20.67 2.96
CA ASN A 137 27.05 -20.54 4.40
C ASN A 137 25.56 -20.58 4.84
N PRO A 138 25.20 -21.48 5.78
CA PRO A 138 23.81 -21.63 6.23
C PRO A 138 23.26 -20.39 6.96
N ILE A 139 24.13 -19.64 7.65
CA ILE A 139 23.76 -18.39 8.33
C ILE A 139 23.44 -17.32 7.30
N TYR A 140 24.25 -17.21 6.24
CA TYR A 140 23.98 -16.31 5.14
C TYR A 140 22.64 -16.62 4.47
N LYS A 141 22.37 -17.89 4.13
CA LYS A 141 21.07 -18.30 3.54
C LYS A 141 19.88 -17.99 4.46
N LEU A 142 20.10 -17.98 5.77
CA LEU A 142 19.09 -17.64 6.76
C LEU A 142 18.87 -16.12 6.83
N ILE A 143 19.94 -15.33 6.77
CA ILE A 143 19.89 -13.85 6.78
C ILE A 143 19.33 -13.27 5.48
N TYR A 144 19.27 -14.04 4.41
CA TYR A 144 18.69 -13.60 3.14
C TYR A 144 17.57 -14.53 2.65
N SER A 145 16.92 -15.27 3.55
CA SER A 145 15.69 -16.00 3.22
C SER A 145 14.49 -15.07 3.13
N ASP A 146 13.60 -15.37 2.18
CA ASP A 146 12.31 -14.68 2.03
C ASP A 146 11.36 -14.95 3.20
N ASP A 147 11.41 -16.16 3.78
CA ASP A 147 10.66 -16.49 4.99
C ASP A 147 11.46 -16.08 6.23
N ILE A 148 10.79 -15.30 7.08
CA ILE A 148 11.38 -14.62 8.24
C ILE A 148 10.61 -14.90 9.52
N SER A 149 9.57 -15.74 9.44
CA SER A 149 8.58 -15.89 10.50
C SER A 149 9.17 -16.36 11.84
N ASP A 150 10.26 -17.13 11.83
CA ASP A 150 11.01 -17.51 13.03
C ASP A 150 12.52 -17.61 12.76
N LEU A 151 13.19 -16.48 12.52
CA LEU A 151 14.63 -16.44 12.25
C LEU A 151 15.47 -17.15 13.32
N ILE A 152 15.10 -16.99 14.59
CA ILE A 152 15.83 -17.55 15.74
C ILE A 152 15.60 -19.05 15.83
N GLY A 153 14.34 -19.51 15.73
CA GLY A 153 14.03 -20.93 15.72
C GLY A 153 14.66 -21.63 14.53
N ASP A 154 14.61 -21.03 13.33
CA ASP A 154 15.26 -21.57 12.14
C ASP A 154 16.78 -21.62 12.27
N TYR A 155 17.39 -20.62 12.90
CA TYR A 155 18.81 -20.64 13.21
C TYR A 155 19.20 -21.85 14.05
N TYR A 156 18.50 -22.07 15.17
CA TYR A 156 18.80 -23.18 16.07
C TYR A 156 18.44 -24.53 15.48
N ASN A 157 17.30 -24.64 14.78
CA ASN A 157 16.93 -25.84 14.04
C ASN A 157 18.00 -26.21 13.01
N ARG A 158 18.57 -25.23 12.30
CA ARG A 158 19.67 -25.46 11.35
C ARG A 158 21.00 -25.73 12.05
N LYS A 159 21.28 -25.06 13.17
CA LYS A 159 22.48 -25.30 13.99
C LYS A 159 22.50 -26.75 14.46
N ASP A 160 21.39 -27.24 15.01
CA ASP A 160 21.25 -28.60 15.53
C ASP A 160 21.28 -29.66 14.42
N ARG A 161 20.72 -29.36 13.24
CA ARG A 161 20.82 -30.24 12.05
C ARG A 161 22.23 -30.26 11.45
N ASN A 162 22.92 -29.13 11.40
CA ASN A 162 24.26 -29.00 10.80
C ASN A 162 25.40 -29.43 11.73
N PHE A 163 25.13 -29.82 12.98
CA PHE A 163 26.05 -30.68 13.72
C PHE A 163 26.23 -32.05 13.04
N PHE A 164 25.37 -32.40 12.08
CA PHE A 164 25.69 -33.31 10.98
C PHE A 164 26.18 -32.48 9.78
N LEU A 165 27.50 -32.25 9.70
CA LEU A 165 28.12 -31.75 8.48
C LEU A 165 27.74 -32.66 7.29
N PRO A 166 27.60 -32.13 6.06
CA PRO A 166 27.62 -33.00 4.90
C PRO A 166 29.00 -33.69 4.87
N ASP A 167 29.02 -35.02 4.88
CA ASP A 167 30.21 -35.90 4.88
C ASP A 167 31.17 -35.68 3.68
N LEU A 168 31.00 -34.62 2.90
CA LEU A 168 31.61 -34.43 1.58
C LEU A 168 32.19 -33.02 1.36
N ILE A 169 32.55 -32.27 2.39
CA ILE A 169 33.45 -31.12 2.18
C ILE A 169 34.87 -31.68 2.01
N PRO A 170 35.55 -31.43 0.88
CA PRO A 170 36.91 -31.94 0.63
C PRO A 170 37.85 -31.62 1.78
N TYR A 171 38.60 -32.63 2.23
CA TYR A 171 39.39 -32.66 3.48
C TYR A 171 40.49 -31.59 3.64
N ASP A 172 40.70 -30.71 2.65
CA ASP A 172 41.86 -29.80 2.63
C ASP A 172 41.54 -28.34 3.00
N ILE A 173 40.28 -28.01 3.34
CA ILE A 173 39.95 -26.70 3.89
C ILE A 173 39.86 -26.85 5.41
N GLU A 174 40.93 -26.48 6.12
CA GLU A 174 40.87 -26.13 7.54
C GLU A 174 39.94 -24.91 7.70
N ILE A 175 38.63 -25.15 7.65
CA ILE A 175 37.64 -24.18 8.05
C ILE A 175 37.85 -24.05 9.55
N ASP A 176 38.62 -23.04 9.96
CA ASP A 176 38.69 -22.59 11.34
C ASP A 176 37.24 -22.35 11.78
N LYS A 177 36.69 -23.29 12.56
CA LYS A 177 35.26 -23.40 12.93
C LYS A 177 34.88 -22.31 13.93
N THR A 178 35.42 -21.11 13.80
CA THR A 178 35.02 -19.96 14.58
C THR A 178 33.61 -19.60 14.13
N TYR A 179 32.67 -19.86 15.03
CA TYR A 179 31.27 -19.56 14.84
C TYR A 179 31.12 -18.05 14.66
N LEU A 180 30.94 -17.62 13.42
CA LEU A 180 30.90 -16.20 13.06
C LEU A 180 29.59 -15.60 13.55
N ASP A 181 29.70 -14.40 14.11
CA ASP A 181 28.56 -13.61 14.56
C ASP A 181 27.62 -13.33 13.36
N PRO A 182 26.30 -13.61 13.45
CA PRO A 182 25.36 -13.37 12.36
C PRO A 182 25.44 -11.97 11.74
N LEU A 183 25.75 -10.94 12.53
CA LEU A 183 25.89 -9.57 12.03
C LEU A 183 27.07 -9.39 11.06
N GLN A 184 28.06 -10.29 11.05
CA GLN A 184 29.18 -10.22 10.11
C GLN A 184 28.77 -10.57 8.68
N PHE A 185 27.69 -11.32 8.50
CA PHE A 185 27.12 -11.62 7.19
C PHE A 185 26.17 -10.53 6.71
N PHE A 186 25.85 -9.56 7.57
CA PHE A 186 24.93 -8.49 7.26
C PHE A 186 25.70 -7.26 6.80
N ASP A 187 25.82 -7.12 5.48
CA ASP A 187 26.57 -6.02 4.89
C ASP A 187 25.64 -4.87 4.48
N LEU A 188 25.79 -3.70 5.14
CA LEU A 188 25.08 -2.47 4.78
C LEU A 188 25.85 -1.57 3.81
N PHE A 189 27.12 -1.89 3.52
CA PHE A 189 27.98 -1.06 2.72
C PHE A 189 28.28 -1.77 1.41
N SER A 190 27.75 -1.23 0.31
CA SER A 190 28.09 -1.69 -1.03
C SER A 190 29.54 -1.34 -1.44
N SER A 191 30.38 -0.90 -0.52
CA SER A 191 31.80 -0.70 -0.79
C SER A 191 32.42 -2.08 -0.93
N GLY A 192 32.74 -2.50 -2.16
CA GLY A 192 33.30 -3.82 -2.50
C GLY A 192 34.70 -4.10 -1.92
N HIS A 193 35.02 -3.56 -0.74
CA HIS A 193 36.22 -3.84 0.00
C HIS A 193 35.90 -4.82 1.14
N ILE A 194 36.48 -6.01 1.03
CA ILE A 194 36.42 -7.14 1.95
C ILE A 194 37.28 -6.84 3.19
N TYR A 195 37.05 -5.70 3.84
CA TYR A 195 37.68 -5.44 5.14
C TYR A 195 36.80 -6.03 6.23
N SER A 196 37.45 -6.67 7.20
CA SER A 196 36.86 -7.23 8.41
C SER A 196 35.81 -6.29 8.99
N PHE A 197 34.54 -6.61 8.77
CA PHE A 197 33.46 -5.71 9.13
C PHE A 197 33.37 -5.62 10.65
N ASN A 198 33.55 -4.42 11.20
CA ASN A 198 33.39 -4.20 12.62
C ASN A 198 31.89 -4.10 12.95
N ALA A 199 31.34 -5.12 13.62
CA ALA A 199 29.95 -5.12 14.07
C ALA A 199 29.58 -3.87 14.87
N SER A 200 30.53 -3.23 15.58
CA SER A 200 30.29 -1.96 16.27
C SER A 200 29.93 -0.83 15.30
N SER A 201 30.57 -0.75 14.14
CA SER A 201 30.27 0.27 13.13
C SER A 201 28.90 0.05 12.51
N LEU A 202 28.53 -1.21 12.25
CA LEU A 202 27.19 -1.59 11.78
C LEU A 202 26.12 -1.13 12.76
N LEU A 203 26.27 -1.48 14.05
CA LEU A 203 25.30 -1.14 15.09
C LEU A 203 25.15 0.38 15.24
N THR A 204 26.24 1.13 15.20
CA THR A 204 26.19 2.61 15.23
C THR A 204 25.41 3.17 14.04
N GLU A 205 25.60 2.63 12.83
CA GLU A 205 24.82 3.08 11.66
C GLU A 205 23.34 2.73 11.80
N ILE A 206 23.02 1.51 12.25
CA ILE A 206 21.65 1.05 12.50
C ILE A 206 20.95 1.97 13.51
N VAL A 207 21.59 2.25 14.66
CA VAL A 207 21.06 3.14 15.69
C VAL A 207 20.85 4.54 15.11
N SER A 208 21.85 5.09 14.43
CA SER A 208 21.75 6.42 13.81
C SER A 208 20.60 6.52 12.79
N ALA A 209 20.45 5.50 11.94
CA ALA A 209 19.37 5.42 10.96
C ALA A 209 17.99 5.32 11.64
N SER A 210 17.85 4.47 12.67
CA SER A 210 16.60 4.30 13.42
C SER A 210 16.16 5.60 14.09
N LEU A 211 17.07 6.30 14.79
CA LEU A 211 16.82 7.61 15.41
C LEU A 211 16.38 8.66 14.40
N LYS A 212 17.07 8.73 13.25
CA LYS A 212 16.70 9.63 12.16
C LYS A 212 15.29 9.33 11.66
N VAL A 213 14.93 8.06 11.50
CA VAL A 213 13.61 7.66 11.03
C VAL A 213 12.53 7.97 12.07
N ILE A 214 12.75 7.69 13.36
CA ILE A 214 11.83 8.05 14.45
C ILE A 214 11.55 9.56 14.43
N LYS A 215 12.58 10.39 14.30
CA LYS A 215 12.43 11.85 14.20
C LYS A 215 11.54 12.26 13.03
N ASN A 216 11.82 11.74 11.83
CA ASN A 216 11.02 12.05 10.63
C ASN A 216 9.58 11.52 10.73
N LEU A 217 9.36 10.37 11.38
CA LEU A 217 8.03 9.83 11.64
C LEU A 217 7.24 10.73 12.59
N ASN A 218 7.87 11.27 13.64
CA ASN A 218 7.22 12.23 14.53
C ASN A 218 6.78 13.49 13.78
N GLU A 219 7.69 14.08 12.98
CA GLU A 219 7.37 15.24 12.15
C GLU A 219 6.23 14.94 11.16
N SER A 220 6.23 13.74 10.57
CA SER A 220 5.19 13.28 9.65
C SER A 220 3.84 13.08 10.35
N MET A 221 3.83 12.53 11.56
CA MET A 221 2.61 12.34 12.35
C MET A 221 2.03 13.68 12.82
N ASP A 222 2.86 14.65 13.20
CA ASP A 222 2.42 16.02 13.52
C ASP A 222 1.70 16.69 12.33
N ILE A 223 2.20 16.46 11.10
CA ILE A 223 1.54 16.95 9.87
C ILE A 223 0.15 16.31 9.74
N LEU A 224 0.06 15.00 9.91
CA LEU A 224 -1.20 14.26 9.80
C LEU A 224 -2.21 14.69 10.87
N GLU A 225 -1.79 14.86 12.11
CA GLU A 225 -2.64 15.30 13.21
C GLU A 225 -3.24 16.69 12.93
N LYS A 226 -2.42 17.65 12.49
CA LYS A 226 -2.87 18.99 12.10
C LYS A 226 -3.84 18.98 10.92
N SER A 227 -3.75 17.97 10.05
CA SER A 227 -4.59 17.84 8.85
C SER A 227 -5.65 16.75 8.94
N CYS A 228 -5.91 16.18 10.13
CA CYS A 228 -6.81 15.04 10.30
C CYS A 228 -8.24 15.29 9.80
N HIS A 229 -8.72 16.54 9.92
CA HIS A 229 -10.05 16.96 9.47
C HIS A 229 -10.17 17.09 7.94
N CYS A 230 -9.04 17.24 7.24
CA CYS A 230 -9.01 17.32 5.78
C CYS A 230 -8.99 15.93 5.16
N ILE A 231 -8.32 14.97 5.80
CA ILE A 231 -8.06 13.63 5.24
C ILE A 231 -9.25 12.72 5.52
N ARG A 232 -9.67 11.91 4.53
CA ARG A 232 -10.72 10.92 4.77
C ARG A 232 -10.28 9.93 5.84
N LYS A 233 -11.14 9.71 6.83
CA LYS A 233 -10.89 8.88 8.02
C LYS A 233 -10.18 7.55 7.73
N LYS A 234 -10.66 6.78 6.75
CA LYS A 234 -10.03 5.50 6.36
C LYS A 234 -8.55 5.62 5.99
N LEU A 235 -8.24 6.62 5.16
CA LEU A 235 -6.88 6.85 4.70
C LEU A 235 -6.02 7.38 5.86
N TYR A 236 -6.56 8.30 6.65
CA TYR A 236 -5.89 8.80 7.86
C TYR A 236 -5.51 7.66 8.82
N CYS A 237 -6.46 6.77 9.17
CA CYS A 237 -6.21 5.63 10.05
C CYS A 237 -5.15 4.67 9.46
N LEU A 238 -5.17 4.40 8.16
CA LEU A 238 -4.16 3.56 7.49
C LEU A 238 -2.76 4.18 7.54
N ILE A 239 -2.65 5.47 7.25
CA ILE A 239 -1.35 6.17 7.27
C ILE A 239 -0.82 6.22 8.71
N VAL A 240 -1.61 6.70 9.67
CA VAL A 240 -1.18 6.85 11.06
C VAL A 240 -0.82 5.51 11.69
N SER A 241 -1.60 4.46 11.42
CA SER A 241 -1.27 3.10 11.89
C SER A 241 0.05 2.59 11.31
N SER A 242 0.34 2.86 10.03
CA SER A 242 1.60 2.43 9.41
C SER A 242 2.80 3.24 9.91
N CYS A 243 2.64 4.56 10.09
CA CYS A 243 3.67 5.39 10.72
C CYS A 243 3.94 4.96 12.17
N SER A 244 2.90 4.62 12.93
CA SER A 244 3.02 4.14 14.32
C SER A 244 3.74 2.80 14.37
N GLN A 245 3.46 1.90 13.43
CA GLN A 245 4.11 0.60 13.31
C GLN A 245 5.59 0.77 13.00
N ALA A 246 5.93 1.58 12.00
CA ALA A 246 7.31 1.85 11.63
C ALA A 246 8.10 2.52 12.77
N LYS A 247 7.46 3.43 13.52
CA LYS A 247 8.08 4.07 14.69
C LYS A 247 8.37 3.05 15.79
N HIS A 248 7.39 2.20 16.10
CA HIS A 248 7.56 1.13 17.09
C HIS A 248 8.68 0.16 16.68
N ALA A 249 8.70 -0.29 15.44
CA ALA A 249 9.73 -1.18 14.92
C ALA A 249 11.13 -0.53 14.95
N ALA A 250 11.23 0.77 14.64
CA ALA A 250 12.49 1.51 14.75
C ALA A 250 12.99 1.59 16.20
N SER A 251 12.10 1.83 17.18
CA SER A 251 12.47 1.84 18.60
C SER A 251 12.90 0.46 19.12
N LEU A 252 12.27 -0.62 18.64
CA LEU A 252 12.69 -1.99 18.96
C LEU A 252 14.08 -2.30 18.37
N LEU A 253 14.34 -1.84 17.14
CA LEU A 253 15.65 -1.97 16.50
C LEU A 253 16.75 -1.21 17.25
N GLU A 254 16.47 0.03 17.65
CA GLU A 254 17.37 0.83 18.50
C GLU A 254 17.71 0.09 19.79
N THR A 255 16.69 -0.37 20.52
CA THR A 255 16.85 -1.11 21.78
C THR A 255 17.65 -2.40 21.59
N ALA A 256 17.37 -3.17 20.52
CA ALA A 256 18.10 -4.40 20.21
C ALA A 256 19.58 -4.11 19.91
N ALA A 257 19.85 -3.05 19.14
CA ALA A 257 21.20 -2.66 18.78
C ALA A 257 22.01 -2.15 19.99
N GLU A 258 21.38 -1.39 20.88
CA GLU A 258 21.99 -0.95 22.15
C GLU A 258 22.29 -2.14 23.07
N ASN A 259 21.35 -3.07 23.23
CA ASN A 259 21.56 -4.28 24.02
C ASN A 259 22.74 -5.11 23.47
N ARG A 260 22.85 -5.21 22.15
CA ARG A 260 23.96 -5.89 21.48
C ARG A 260 25.28 -5.13 21.64
N SER A 261 25.27 -3.80 21.61
CA SER A 261 26.46 -2.94 21.78
C SER A 261 27.01 -3.00 23.21
N ASN A 262 26.12 -2.96 24.21
CA ASN A 262 26.46 -3.02 25.63
C ASN A 262 26.84 -4.42 26.14
N TYR A 263 26.89 -5.41 25.24
CA TYR A 263 27.22 -6.78 25.59
C TYR A 263 28.68 -6.94 26.00
N ASP A 264 28.89 -7.46 27.21
CA ASP A 264 30.23 -7.73 27.76
C ASP A 264 30.94 -8.84 26.96
N LYS A 265 32.17 -8.55 26.49
CA LYS A 265 33.02 -9.49 25.75
C LYS A 265 33.31 -10.78 26.54
N HIS A 266 33.15 -10.78 27.87
CA HIS A 266 33.41 -11.94 28.72
C HIS A 266 32.26 -12.95 28.81
N LYS A 267 31.07 -12.65 28.27
CA LYS A 267 29.90 -13.55 28.31
C LYS A 267 29.91 -14.59 27.17
N MET A 268 29.21 -15.73 27.37
CA MET A 268 29.19 -16.87 26.45
C MET A 268 28.81 -16.51 25.00
N SER A 269 29.46 -17.11 23.99
CA SER A 269 29.22 -16.77 22.57
C SER A 269 27.74 -16.82 22.14
N PHE A 270 26.97 -17.73 22.75
CA PHE A 270 25.56 -17.95 22.45
C PHE A 270 24.65 -16.74 22.77
N GLU A 271 24.89 -16.02 23.87
CA GLU A 271 24.08 -14.83 24.19
C GLU A 271 24.32 -13.72 23.17
N LYS A 272 25.59 -13.56 22.75
CA LYS A 272 25.97 -12.61 21.70
C LYS A 272 25.30 -12.92 20.37
N GLU A 273 25.28 -14.20 19.98
CA GLU A 273 24.61 -14.69 18.76
C GLU A 273 23.12 -14.35 18.79
N ASN A 274 22.43 -14.62 19.91
CA ASN A 274 21.02 -14.28 20.06
C ASN A 274 20.76 -12.79 19.92
N LEU A 275 21.54 -11.94 20.58
CA LEU A 275 21.40 -10.48 20.46
C LEU A 275 21.63 -10.01 19.02
N SER A 276 22.55 -10.64 18.30
CA SER A 276 22.78 -10.35 16.87
C SER A 276 21.58 -10.75 16.00
N LEU A 277 20.97 -11.91 16.26
CA LEU A 277 19.75 -12.34 15.56
C LEU A 277 18.54 -11.46 15.91
N ASP A 278 18.43 -11.00 17.16
CA ASP A 278 17.41 -10.04 17.59
C ASP A 278 17.52 -8.73 16.80
N VAL A 279 18.74 -8.19 16.64
CA VAL A 279 18.99 -7.00 15.81
C VAL A 279 18.54 -7.22 14.37
N LEU A 280 18.89 -8.35 13.77
CA LEU A 280 18.52 -8.67 12.38
C LEU A 280 17.00 -8.82 12.22
N THR A 281 16.35 -9.47 13.18
CA THR A 281 14.88 -9.62 13.20
C THR A 281 14.20 -8.27 13.30
N CYS A 282 14.62 -7.43 14.26
CA CYS A 282 14.11 -6.06 14.40
C CYS A 282 14.38 -5.21 13.15
N PHE A 283 15.54 -5.36 12.52
CA PHE A 283 15.88 -4.61 11.32
C PHE A 283 14.94 -4.95 10.17
N ARG A 284 14.67 -6.24 9.94
CA ARG A 284 13.71 -6.66 8.91
C ARG A 284 12.31 -6.15 9.17
N ASN A 285 11.80 -6.30 10.40
CA ASN A 285 10.48 -5.80 10.78
C ASN A 285 10.37 -4.29 10.57
N PHE A 286 11.45 -3.56 10.87
CA PHE A 286 11.55 -2.13 10.59
C PHE A 286 11.47 -1.84 9.09
N MET A 287 12.24 -2.54 8.27
CA MET A 287 12.25 -2.37 6.81
C MET A 287 10.90 -2.71 6.18
N GLU A 288 10.25 -3.79 6.61
CA GLU A 288 8.90 -4.15 6.18
C GLU A 288 7.87 -3.08 6.56
N SER A 289 7.99 -2.50 7.77
CA SER A 289 7.11 -1.41 8.19
C SER A 289 7.29 -0.15 7.34
N VAL A 290 8.52 0.17 6.92
CA VAL A 290 8.79 1.28 5.98
C VAL A 290 8.27 0.95 4.58
N PHE A 291 8.42 -0.29 4.12
CA PHE A 291 7.85 -0.75 2.85
C PHE A 291 6.32 -0.57 2.84
N ASN A 292 5.63 -0.89 3.93
CA ASN A 292 4.19 -0.69 4.06
C ASN A 292 3.79 0.79 3.93
N ILE A 293 4.60 1.74 4.43
CA ILE A 293 4.39 3.18 4.20
C ILE A 293 4.53 3.51 2.71
N LYS A 294 5.56 2.97 2.04
CA LYS A 294 5.76 3.14 0.59
C LYS A 294 4.56 2.61 -0.21
N GLU A 295 4.03 1.45 0.15
CA GLU A 295 2.83 0.88 -0.47
C GLU A 295 1.58 1.75 -0.25
N ILE A 296 1.44 2.41 0.90
CA ILE A 296 0.35 3.36 1.12
C ILE A 296 0.48 4.59 0.22
N ILE A 297 1.69 5.12 0.02
CA ILE A 297 1.93 6.21 -0.93
C ILE A 297 1.52 5.79 -2.33
N ASN A 298 1.93 4.60 -2.75
CA ASN A 298 1.51 4.03 -4.04
C ASN A 298 -0.02 3.98 -4.12
N ILE A 299 -0.70 3.42 -3.11
CA ILE A 299 -2.17 3.36 -3.03
C ILE A 299 -2.82 4.76 -3.14
N MET A 300 -2.19 5.80 -2.59
CA MET A 300 -2.63 7.19 -2.66
C MET A 300 -2.42 7.84 -4.02
N GLU A 301 -1.29 7.56 -4.67
CA GLU A 301 -0.96 8.03 -6.02
C GLU A 301 -1.87 7.37 -7.06
N PHE A 302 -2.29 6.14 -6.83
CA PHE A 302 -3.23 5.47 -7.69
C PHE A 302 -4.65 6.01 -7.47
N PHE A 303 -5.41 6.13 -8.56
CA PHE A 303 -6.79 6.63 -8.66
C PHE A 303 -7.85 5.89 -7.80
N ASN A 304 -7.42 5.09 -6.82
CA ASN A 304 -8.25 4.44 -5.80
C ASN A 304 -9.11 5.45 -5.04
N PHE A 305 -8.65 6.69 -4.93
CA PHE A 305 -9.34 7.73 -4.17
C PHE A 305 -10.00 8.82 -5.01
N VAL A 306 -9.56 8.99 -6.26
CA VAL A 306 -10.10 10.00 -7.18
C VAL A 306 -11.01 9.31 -8.19
N PRO A 307 -12.30 9.66 -8.25
CA PRO A 307 -13.18 9.13 -9.29
C PRO A 307 -12.63 9.45 -10.68
N LEU A 308 -12.71 8.48 -11.60
CA LEU A 308 -12.29 8.63 -13.00
C LEU A 308 -12.89 9.85 -13.70
N GLU A 309 -14.10 10.25 -13.30
CA GLU A 309 -14.79 11.43 -13.79
C GLU A 309 -14.01 12.72 -13.50
N ASP A 310 -13.38 12.79 -12.33
CA ASP A 310 -12.59 13.93 -11.90
C ASP A 310 -11.21 13.89 -12.55
N VAL A 311 -10.60 12.70 -12.67
CA VAL A 311 -9.35 12.47 -13.42
C VAL A 311 -9.48 12.96 -14.86
N SER A 312 -10.54 12.51 -15.56
CA SER A 312 -10.82 12.93 -16.93
C SER A 312 -10.97 14.46 -17.04
N ARG A 313 -11.57 15.10 -16.04
CA ARG A 313 -11.75 16.57 -16.00
C ARG A 313 -10.41 17.29 -15.85
N VAL A 314 -9.53 16.82 -14.97
CA VAL A 314 -8.19 17.37 -14.79
C VAL A 314 -7.36 17.24 -16.07
N LEU A 315 -7.35 16.05 -16.68
CA LEU A 315 -6.64 15.82 -17.94
C LEU A 315 -7.14 16.74 -19.07
N LYS A 316 -8.47 16.94 -19.17
CA LYS A 316 -9.07 17.89 -20.14
C LYS A 316 -8.67 19.34 -19.88
N ARG A 317 -8.56 19.73 -18.60
CA ARG A 317 -8.14 21.09 -18.22
C ARG A 317 -6.68 21.32 -18.60
N ASN A 318 -5.80 20.38 -18.26
CA ASN A 318 -4.37 20.43 -18.58
C ASN A 318 -4.14 20.49 -20.09
N PHE A 319 -4.89 19.69 -20.86
CA PHE A 319 -4.90 19.75 -22.32
C PHE A 319 -5.28 21.14 -22.87
N SER A 320 -6.14 21.87 -22.16
CA SER A 320 -6.66 23.17 -22.60
C SER A 320 -5.73 24.34 -22.22
N THR A 321 -4.97 24.20 -21.13
CA THR A 321 -4.05 25.25 -20.64
C THR A 321 -2.64 25.14 -21.22
N ALA A 322 -2.24 23.97 -21.73
CA ALA A 322 -0.93 23.75 -22.33
C ALA A 322 -0.79 24.43 -23.71
N ASN A 323 -0.36 25.70 -23.70
CA ASN A 323 -0.07 26.48 -24.92
C ASN A 323 1.38 26.37 -25.42
N ASP A 324 2.28 25.77 -24.63
CA ASP A 324 3.72 25.76 -24.92
C ASP A 324 4.13 24.59 -25.86
N VAL A 325 5.16 24.80 -26.69
CA VAL A 325 5.56 23.91 -27.80
C VAL A 325 6.00 22.54 -27.30
N VAL A 326 6.64 22.46 -26.13
CA VAL A 326 7.04 21.21 -25.47
C VAL A 326 5.83 20.32 -25.17
N TYR A 327 4.66 20.90 -24.94
CA TYR A 327 3.45 20.13 -24.60
C TYR A 327 2.73 19.50 -25.80
N LYS A 328 3.18 19.71 -27.05
CA LYS A 328 2.47 19.12 -28.21
C LYS A 328 2.46 17.60 -28.21
N ILE A 329 3.54 16.95 -27.79
CA ILE A 329 3.63 15.48 -27.69
C ILE A 329 2.69 15.00 -26.57
N SER A 330 2.81 15.56 -25.37
CA SER A 330 1.97 15.25 -24.21
C SER A 330 0.48 15.51 -24.46
N ARG A 331 0.15 16.48 -25.31
CA ARG A 331 -1.24 16.81 -25.67
C ARG A 331 -1.94 15.67 -26.40
N SER A 332 -1.22 14.93 -27.23
CA SER A 332 -1.78 13.76 -27.93
C SER A 332 -2.02 12.61 -26.95
N GLU A 333 -1.11 12.38 -26.01
CA GLU A 333 -1.19 11.38 -24.96
C GLU A 333 -2.36 11.65 -24.01
N PHE A 334 -2.48 12.86 -23.47
CA PHE A 334 -3.61 13.26 -22.62
C PHE A 334 -4.95 13.08 -23.31
N ARG A 335 -5.02 13.39 -24.61
CA ARG A 335 -6.24 13.19 -25.39
C ARG A 335 -6.58 11.72 -25.54
N MET A 336 -5.58 10.87 -25.78
CA MET A 336 -5.78 9.42 -25.84
C MET A 336 -6.25 8.89 -24.49
N GLU A 337 -5.63 9.28 -23.38
CA GLU A 337 -6.04 8.88 -22.04
C GLU A 337 -7.47 9.33 -21.71
N VAL A 338 -7.82 10.58 -22.00
CA VAL A 338 -9.19 11.09 -21.83
C VAL A 338 -10.19 10.26 -22.62
N ASN A 339 -9.83 9.83 -23.84
CA ASN A 339 -10.70 8.98 -24.67
C ASN A 339 -10.80 7.55 -24.11
N VAL A 340 -9.71 6.99 -23.59
CA VAL A 340 -9.68 5.68 -22.92
C VAL A 340 -10.58 5.71 -21.69
N ILE A 341 -10.39 6.70 -20.80
CA ILE A 341 -11.25 6.91 -19.62
C ILE A 341 -12.70 7.08 -20.04
N SER A 342 -12.99 7.93 -21.03
CA SER A 342 -14.36 8.19 -21.48
C SER A 342 -15.04 6.92 -22.01
N SER A 343 -14.31 6.13 -22.80
CA SER A 343 -14.82 4.87 -23.36
C SER A 343 -15.08 3.82 -22.26
N PHE A 344 -14.16 3.72 -21.29
CA PHE A 344 -14.35 2.87 -20.13
C PHE A 344 -15.56 3.30 -19.30
N LEU A 345 -15.68 4.60 -18.99
CA LEU A 345 -16.78 5.16 -18.21
C LEU A 345 -18.13 4.87 -18.87
N ILE A 346 -18.27 5.04 -20.19
CA ILE A 346 -19.50 4.71 -20.92
C ILE A 346 -19.89 3.24 -20.69
N LYS A 347 -18.97 2.30 -20.95
CA LYS A 347 -19.21 0.86 -20.76
C LYS A 347 -19.57 0.54 -19.30
N LYS A 348 -18.85 1.16 -18.37
CA LYS A 348 -19.06 0.97 -16.93
C LYS A 348 -20.43 1.49 -16.50
N TYR A 349 -20.84 2.66 -16.98
CA TYR A 349 -22.14 3.26 -16.68
C TYR A 349 -23.30 2.41 -17.17
N GLU A 350 -23.22 1.81 -18.35
CA GLU A 350 -24.25 0.88 -18.85
C GLU A 350 -24.47 -0.29 -17.88
N SER A 351 -23.37 -0.89 -17.41
CA SER A 351 -23.38 -1.97 -16.41
C SER A 351 -23.97 -1.50 -15.07
N LEU A 352 -23.55 -0.33 -14.57
CA LEU A 352 -24.04 0.25 -13.32
C LEU A 352 -25.53 0.60 -13.39
N ILE A 353 -26.00 1.21 -14.49
CA ILE A 353 -27.41 1.52 -14.73
C ILE A 353 -28.24 0.24 -14.68
N SER A 354 -27.80 -0.81 -15.37
CA SER A 354 -28.49 -2.11 -15.39
C SER A 354 -28.62 -2.71 -13.98
N LYS A 355 -27.53 -2.72 -13.21
CA LYS A 355 -27.51 -3.20 -11.81
C LYS A 355 -28.42 -2.35 -10.91
N LYS A 356 -28.38 -1.03 -11.04
CA LYS A 356 -29.21 -0.10 -10.26
C LYS A 356 -30.70 -0.24 -10.60
N LYS A 357 -31.06 -0.39 -11.88
CA LYS A 357 -32.45 -0.69 -12.32
C LYS A 357 -32.96 -2.00 -11.72
N LEU A 358 -32.13 -3.06 -11.70
CA LEU A 358 -32.47 -4.33 -11.06
C LEU A 358 -32.67 -4.20 -9.54
N ARG A 359 -31.77 -3.48 -8.85
CA ARG A 359 -31.88 -3.22 -7.40
C ARG A 359 -33.15 -2.43 -7.07
N MET A 360 -33.45 -1.39 -7.85
CA MET A 360 -34.69 -0.60 -7.72
C MET A 360 -35.94 -1.49 -7.88
N LYS A 361 -35.97 -2.36 -8.89
CA LYS A 361 -37.07 -3.34 -9.09
C LYS A 361 -37.24 -4.27 -7.90
N LYS A 362 -36.14 -4.77 -7.31
CA LYS A 362 -36.17 -5.60 -6.09
C LYS A 362 -36.72 -4.84 -4.88
N LEU A 363 -36.33 -3.58 -4.70
CA LEU A 363 -36.83 -2.73 -3.61
C LEU A 363 -38.33 -2.44 -3.74
N LEU A 364 -38.81 -2.09 -4.94
CA LEU A 364 -40.23 -1.85 -5.19
C LEU A 364 -41.08 -3.10 -4.97
N ARG A 365 -40.57 -4.29 -5.30
CA ARG A 365 -41.23 -5.57 -5.00
C ARG A 365 -41.40 -5.82 -3.50
N LYS A 366 -40.55 -5.26 -2.64
CA LYS A 366 -40.68 -5.39 -1.18
C LYS A 366 -41.80 -4.52 -0.60
N ILE A 367 -42.15 -3.43 -1.25
CA ILE A 367 -43.25 -2.55 -0.81
C ILE A 367 -44.60 -3.08 -1.28
N ASN A 368 -44.67 -3.64 -2.49
CA ASN A 368 -45.94 -3.98 -3.13
C ASN A 368 -46.48 -5.33 -2.58
N PRO A 369 -47.45 -5.35 -1.65
CA PRO A 369 -47.82 -6.53 -0.90
C PRO A 369 -48.87 -7.38 -1.63
N ASN A 370 -48.98 -7.29 -2.95
CA ASN A 370 -49.91 -8.12 -3.74
C ASN A 370 -49.64 -9.63 -3.62
N ASN A 371 -48.59 -10.05 -2.90
CA ASN A 371 -48.46 -11.41 -2.39
C ASN A 371 -49.35 -11.58 -1.15
N LYS A 372 -50.47 -12.29 -1.35
CA LYS A 372 -51.52 -12.75 -0.42
C LYS A 372 -51.03 -13.58 0.80
N VAL A 373 -49.89 -13.28 1.39
CA VAL A 373 -49.41 -13.96 2.60
C VAL A 373 -49.94 -13.19 3.79
N GLY A 374 -50.92 -13.78 4.50
CA GLY A 374 -51.65 -13.19 5.62
C GLY A 374 -50.74 -12.78 6.78
N LEU A 375 -50.16 -11.59 6.68
CA LEU A 375 -49.38 -10.99 7.75
C LEU A 375 -50.29 -10.09 8.58
N HIS A 376 -50.84 -10.70 9.62
CA HIS A 376 -51.46 -10.01 10.74
C HIS A 376 -50.47 -9.03 11.38
N SER A 377 -50.88 -7.76 11.38
CA SER A 377 -50.56 -6.72 12.36
C SER A 377 -49.10 -6.63 12.87
N SER A 378 -48.30 -5.78 12.23
CA SER A 378 -47.31 -5.00 13.00
C SER A 378 -47.13 -3.60 12.41
N SER A 379 -47.20 -2.60 13.29
CA SER A 379 -47.22 -1.15 13.05
C SER A 379 -45.92 -0.55 12.48
N PHE A 380 -44.96 -1.37 12.05
CA PHE A 380 -43.66 -0.93 11.52
C PHE A 380 -43.64 -0.62 10.02
N GLN A 381 -44.76 -0.84 9.33
CA GLN A 381 -44.90 -0.68 7.88
C GLN A 381 -44.62 0.75 7.36
N PRO A 382 -45.04 1.85 8.01
CA PRO A 382 -44.90 3.19 7.45
C PRO A 382 -43.44 3.67 7.33
N VAL A 383 -42.62 3.41 8.36
CA VAL A 383 -41.21 3.86 8.39
C VAL A 383 -40.39 3.08 7.38
N PHE A 384 -40.57 1.76 7.32
CA PHE A 384 -39.87 0.91 6.36
C PHE A 384 -40.20 1.28 4.90
N VAL A 385 -41.49 1.49 4.59
CA VAL A 385 -41.93 1.91 3.24
C VAL A 385 -41.34 3.28 2.88
N LYS A 386 -41.33 4.24 3.83
CA LYS A 386 -40.69 5.55 3.62
C LYS A 386 -39.20 5.42 3.30
N CYS A 387 -38.45 4.62 4.06
CA CYS A 387 -37.03 4.38 3.83
C CYS A 387 -36.75 3.73 2.47
N ILE A 388 -37.59 2.76 2.05
CA ILE A 388 -37.44 2.17 0.71
C ILE A 388 -37.76 3.19 -0.38
N ASN A 389 -38.83 3.97 -0.25
CA ASN A 389 -39.18 5.00 -1.24
C ASN A 389 -38.06 6.03 -1.40
N GLN A 390 -37.46 6.49 -0.30
CA GLN A 390 -36.29 7.37 -0.33
C GLN A 390 -35.10 6.71 -1.04
N SER A 391 -34.84 5.43 -0.76
CA SER A 391 -33.76 4.68 -1.42
C SER A 391 -34.01 4.50 -2.92
N VAL A 392 -35.26 4.25 -3.33
CA VAL A 392 -35.66 4.13 -4.74
C VAL A 392 -35.47 5.46 -5.46
N GLU A 393 -35.89 6.58 -4.86
CA GLU A 393 -35.73 7.90 -5.46
C GLU A 393 -34.25 8.28 -5.62
N LYS A 394 -33.42 7.96 -4.61
CA LYS A 394 -31.97 8.12 -4.72
C LYS A 394 -31.38 7.34 -5.89
N ILE A 395 -31.73 6.05 -6.03
CA ILE A 395 -31.26 5.21 -7.14
C ILE A 395 -31.74 5.76 -8.50
N ARG A 396 -32.97 6.25 -8.57
CA ARG A 396 -33.53 6.85 -9.79
C ARG A 396 -32.74 8.11 -10.21
N ASN A 397 -32.40 8.97 -9.26
CA ASN A 397 -31.61 10.18 -9.54
C ASN A 397 -30.18 9.83 -9.98
N GLU A 398 -29.53 8.87 -9.34
CA GLU A 398 -28.21 8.37 -9.77
C GLU A 398 -28.25 7.78 -11.19
N ILE A 399 -29.31 7.04 -11.55
CA ILE A 399 -29.49 6.51 -12.92
C ILE A 399 -29.60 7.66 -13.93
N ARG A 400 -30.42 8.68 -13.65
CA ARG A 400 -30.55 9.85 -14.53
C ARG A 400 -29.22 10.56 -14.73
N GLU A 401 -28.46 10.77 -13.65
CA GLU A 401 -27.15 11.40 -13.70
C GLU A 401 -26.16 10.59 -14.56
N LEU A 402 -26.12 9.26 -14.38
CA LEU A 402 -25.31 8.35 -15.20
C LEU A 402 -25.69 8.41 -16.69
N GLU A 403 -26.99 8.43 -17.01
CA GLU A 403 -27.49 8.55 -18.38
C GLU A 403 -27.08 9.90 -19.01
N THR A 404 -27.17 11.01 -18.27
CA THR A 404 -26.69 12.33 -18.72
C THR A 404 -25.17 12.36 -18.94
N MET A 405 -24.40 11.80 -18.01
CA MET A 405 -22.94 11.72 -18.14
C MET A 405 -22.54 10.90 -19.36
N MET A 406 -23.21 9.78 -19.63
CA MET A 406 -22.94 8.92 -20.77
C MET A 406 -23.17 9.63 -22.12
N ILE A 407 -24.22 10.45 -22.22
CA ILE A 407 -24.48 11.30 -23.40
C ILE A 407 -23.34 12.31 -23.59
N SER A 408 -22.96 13.05 -22.54
CA SER A 408 -21.90 14.06 -22.64
C SER A 408 -20.52 13.46 -22.98
N LEU A 409 -20.22 12.24 -22.50
CA LEU A 409 -19.00 11.52 -22.89
C LEU A 409 -19.03 11.06 -24.36
N SER A 410 -20.21 10.75 -24.90
CA SER A 410 -20.38 10.28 -26.28
C SER A 410 -20.27 11.42 -27.30
N GLU A 411 -20.77 12.60 -26.98
CA GLU A 411 -20.71 13.79 -27.84
C GLU A 411 -19.28 14.31 -28.04
N ASN A 412 -18.41 14.05 -27.06
CA ASN A 412 -17.00 14.44 -27.10
C ASN A 412 -16.12 13.53 -27.97
N LYS A 413 -16.66 12.47 -28.59
CA LYS A 413 -15.87 11.64 -29.51
C LYS A 413 -15.46 12.48 -30.72
N PRO A 414 -14.15 12.65 -30.97
CA PRO A 414 -13.71 13.40 -32.12
C PRO A 414 -14.25 12.74 -33.38
N ARG A 415 -15.00 13.51 -34.18
CA ARG A 415 -15.42 13.07 -35.51
C ARG A 415 -14.15 12.82 -36.30
N ILE A 416 -13.72 11.56 -36.36
CA ILE A 416 -12.68 11.12 -37.28
C ILE A 416 -13.25 11.42 -38.65
N LYS A 417 -12.88 12.58 -39.22
CA LYS A 417 -13.16 12.88 -40.61
C LYS A 417 -12.49 11.75 -41.36
N LYS A 418 -13.28 10.78 -41.86
CA LYS A 418 -12.79 9.76 -42.79
C LYS A 418 -12.17 10.55 -43.92
N SER A 419 -10.86 10.74 -43.89
CA SER A 419 -10.12 11.31 -44.99
C SER A 419 -10.46 10.39 -46.15
N ARG A 420 -11.18 10.94 -47.14
CA ARG A 420 -11.36 10.26 -48.42
C ARG A 420 -9.94 10.05 -48.93
N VAL A 421 -9.38 8.87 -48.68
CA VAL A 421 -8.20 8.38 -49.36
C VAL A 421 -8.62 8.37 -50.83
N LYS A 422 -8.31 9.44 -51.54
CA LYS A 422 -8.36 9.44 -53.00
C LYS A 422 -7.41 8.32 -53.37
N LYS A 423 -7.95 7.20 -53.86
CA LYS A 423 -7.17 6.21 -54.60
C LYS A 423 -6.50 6.98 -55.73
N GLN A 424 -5.25 7.41 -55.53
CA GLN A 424 -4.38 7.75 -56.63
C GLN A 424 -4.20 6.44 -57.38
N GLY A 425 -4.81 6.36 -58.57
CA GLY A 425 -4.53 5.28 -59.50
C GLY A 425 -3.04 5.29 -59.79
N CYS A 426 -2.36 4.18 -59.49
CA CYS A 426 -1.14 3.85 -60.19
C CYS A 426 -1.50 3.72 -61.68
N LEU A 427 -0.95 4.62 -62.48
CA LEU A 427 -0.75 4.42 -63.92
C LEU A 427 0.68 3.93 -64.12
#